data_AF-A0A7W8KAG6-F1
#
_entry.id   AF-A0A7W8KAG6-F1
#
_cell.length_a   1.000
_cell.length_b   1.000
_cell.length_c   1.000
_cell.angle_alpha   90.00
_cell.angle_beta   90.00
_cell.angle_gamma   90.00
#
_symmetry.space_group_name_H-M   'P 1'
#
loop_
_entity.id
_entity.type
_entity.pdbx_description
1 polymer ?
#
loop_
_entity_poly.entity_id
_entity_poly.type
_entity_poly.pdbx_seq_one_letter_code
_entity_poly.pdbx_strand_id
1 'polypeptide(L)'
;MTRPTPHPPTTAPLPVPTEQAVYQGLSTDHYPWTDITIDLATRQVQGLSGVLDAEQGGRWARFVWRRGELLGGFTWGGQEVAWATTTLGLPRARVTLTAQDPRVAQLVWSSRARPTPPLNGAWPAPQAALIRAMFTGIVVGGGRASYWEGGQVIAGALPVPGAPCVTCSPYDDVSAEQLAAFWQALLAAVNRAVPLDSAWREICTRLCGTYVCLDPFAQEVVLRGGQLTLDPALDVQEFRPALLAALRATLARLGVRVSDLPLGELRARPEWAAAGLEQL
;
A
#
# COMPACT_ATOMS: atom_id res chain seq x y z
N MET A 1 8.37 -7.07 34.67
CA MET A 1 7.55 -7.05 33.44
C MET A 1 7.22 -5.60 33.09
N THR A 2 8.07 -4.95 32.30
CA THR A 2 7.85 -3.60 31.80
C THR A 2 6.90 -3.68 30.60
N ARG A 3 5.72 -3.07 30.71
CA ARG A 3 4.80 -2.89 29.57
C ARG A 3 5.54 -2.13 28.47
N PRO A 4 5.43 -2.52 27.19
CA PRO A 4 5.91 -1.68 26.10
C PRO A 4 5.19 -0.34 26.17
N THR A 5 5.96 0.74 26.20
CA THR A 5 5.45 2.10 26.09
C THR A 5 4.80 2.25 24.71
N PRO A 6 3.52 2.67 24.61
CA PRO A 6 2.92 2.92 23.31
C PRO A 6 3.73 3.99 22.57
N HIS A 7 4.11 3.70 21.33
CA HIS A 7 4.79 4.68 20.49
C HIS A 7 3.89 5.91 20.32
N PRO A 8 4.45 7.13 20.43
CA PRO A 8 3.67 8.33 20.21
C PRO A 8 3.15 8.34 18.77
N PRO A 9 1.89 8.77 18.54
CA PRO A 9 1.40 8.98 17.18
C PRO A 9 2.32 9.95 16.44
N THR A 10 2.46 9.73 15.14
CA THR A 10 3.24 10.58 14.23
C THR A 10 2.89 12.05 14.46
N THR A 11 3.85 12.83 14.97
CA THR A 11 3.70 14.27 15.23
C THR A 11 3.70 15.10 13.95
N ALA A 12 3.94 14.49 12.79
CA ALA A 12 3.95 15.08 11.47
C ALA A 12 3.10 14.24 10.50
N PRO A 13 2.39 14.86 9.53
CA PRO A 13 1.49 14.15 8.66
C PRO A 13 2.36 13.41 7.64
N LEU A 14 1.87 12.27 7.14
CA LEU A 14 2.58 11.56 6.07
C LEU A 14 2.80 12.53 4.91
N PRO A 15 4.04 12.78 4.45
CA PRO A 15 4.27 13.77 3.40
C PRO A 15 3.65 13.27 2.10
N VAL A 16 2.93 14.13 1.38
CA VAL A 16 2.37 13.80 0.06
C VAL A 16 3.18 14.46 -1.05
N PRO A 17 3.29 13.83 -2.23
CA PRO A 17 3.97 14.43 -3.37
C PRO A 17 3.27 15.74 -3.78
N THR A 18 4.02 16.81 -4.04
CA THR A 18 3.46 18.15 -4.30
C THR A 18 3.61 18.61 -5.75
N GLU A 19 4.10 17.75 -6.63
CA GLU A 19 4.43 18.07 -8.02
C GLU A 19 3.19 18.46 -8.84
N GLN A 20 2.01 17.92 -8.49
CA GLN A 20 0.73 18.21 -9.15
C GLN A 20 -0.21 19.01 -8.23
N ALA A 21 0.30 20.08 -7.63
CA ALA A 21 -0.56 20.96 -6.84
C ALA A 21 -1.57 21.70 -7.73
N VAL A 22 -2.85 21.57 -7.37
CA VAL A 22 -3.95 22.34 -7.96
C VAL A 22 -3.95 23.75 -7.40
N TYR A 23 -3.79 23.87 -6.08
CA TYR A 23 -3.51 25.12 -5.39
C TYR A 23 -2.67 24.83 -4.15
N GLN A 24 -1.83 25.80 -3.76
CA GLN A 24 -0.91 25.70 -2.63
C GLN A 24 -1.15 26.84 -1.65
N GLY A 25 -1.39 26.51 -0.38
CA GLY A 25 -1.52 27.48 0.71
C GLY A 25 -2.62 28.52 0.50
N LEU A 26 -3.71 28.15 -0.19
CA LEU A 26 -4.85 29.02 -0.45
C LEU A 26 -5.52 29.41 0.87
N SER A 27 -5.61 30.72 1.15
CA SER A 27 -6.22 31.22 2.39
C SER A 27 -7.75 31.26 2.27
N THR A 28 -8.45 30.66 3.24
CA THR A 28 -9.92 30.72 3.29
C THR A 28 -10.47 32.09 3.66
N ASP A 29 -9.62 33.02 4.10
CA ASP A 29 -9.99 34.43 4.26
C ASP A 29 -10.25 35.13 2.92
N HIS A 30 -9.64 34.63 1.83
CA HIS A 30 -9.75 35.21 0.48
C HIS A 30 -10.52 34.31 -0.48
N TYR A 31 -10.51 33.00 -0.23
CA TYR A 31 -11.25 32.02 -1.01
C TYR A 31 -12.06 31.13 -0.05
N PRO A 32 -13.28 31.55 0.31
CA PRO A 32 -14.05 30.91 1.37
C PRO A 32 -14.28 29.42 1.13
N TRP A 33 -14.54 28.68 2.23
CA TRP A 33 -14.84 27.25 2.18
C TRP A 33 -15.97 26.87 1.22
N THR A 34 -16.95 27.77 1.01
CA THR A 34 -18.03 27.58 0.03
C THR A 34 -17.47 27.39 -1.38
N ASP A 35 -16.53 28.25 -1.77
CA ASP A 35 -15.96 28.26 -3.12
C ASP A 35 -15.02 27.05 -3.31
N ILE A 36 -14.23 26.74 -2.28
CA ILE A 36 -13.42 25.51 -2.23
C ILE A 36 -14.31 24.26 -2.38
N THR A 37 -15.44 24.22 -1.67
CA THR A 37 -16.35 23.07 -1.72
C THR A 37 -16.99 22.92 -3.11
N ILE A 38 -17.34 24.02 -3.77
CA ILE A 38 -17.88 24.02 -5.14
C ILE A 38 -16.83 23.51 -6.15
N ASP A 39 -15.58 23.99 -6.06
CA ASP A 39 -14.47 23.52 -6.90
C ASP A 39 -14.22 22.02 -6.69
N LEU A 40 -14.14 21.58 -5.44
CA LEU A 40 -13.94 20.16 -5.10
C LEU A 40 -15.08 19.28 -5.61
N ALA A 41 -16.34 19.71 -5.48
CA ALA A 41 -17.48 18.96 -6.02
C ALA A 41 -17.37 18.81 -7.54
N THR A 42 -16.96 19.87 -8.25
CA THR A 42 -16.73 19.83 -9.70
C THR A 42 -15.63 18.84 -10.07
N ARG A 43 -14.50 18.89 -9.37
CA ARG A 43 -13.37 17.96 -9.60
C ARG A 43 -13.70 16.53 -9.24
N GLN A 44 -14.50 16.33 -8.20
CA GLN A 44 -14.97 15.02 -7.79
C GLN A 44 -15.76 14.36 -8.93
N VAL A 45 -16.67 15.10 -9.58
CA VAL A 45 -17.40 14.62 -10.77
C VAL A 45 -16.45 14.33 -11.94
N GLN A 46 -15.35 15.08 -12.07
CA GLN A 46 -14.31 14.85 -13.07
C GLN A 46 -13.37 13.66 -12.73
N GLY A 47 -13.61 12.94 -11.62
CA GLY A 47 -12.84 11.77 -11.26
C GLY A 47 -11.56 12.07 -10.47
N LEU A 48 -11.52 13.16 -9.71
CA LEU A 48 -10.36 13.56 -8.89
C LEU A 48 -9.80 12.39 -8.07
N SER A 49 -8.49 12.18 -8.19
CA SER A 49 -7.68 11.48 -7.19
C SER A 49 -6.74 12.50 -6.60
N GLY A 50 -6.79 12.70 -5.29
CA GLY A 50 -6.08 13.83 -4.70
C GLY A 50 -6.18 13.91 -3.19
N VAL A 51 -5.38 14.80 -2.64
CA VAL A 51 -5.26 15.05 -1.21
C VAL A 51 -5.41 16.53 -0.95
N LEU A 52 -6.32 16.88 -0.04
CA LEU A 52 -6.51 18.23 0.45
C LEU A 52 -6.02 18.33 1.89
N ASP A 53 -4.99 19.13 2.12
CA ASP A 53 -4.51 19.50 3.44
C ASP A 53 -5.08 20.86 3.82
N ALA A 54 -5.62 20.95 5.04
CA ALA A 54 -6.09 22.20 5.64
C ALA A 54 -5.42 22.40 6.99
N GLU A 55 -4.77 23.55 7.18
CA GLU A 55 -4.08 23.89 8.43
C GLU A 55 -4.52 25.25 8.99
N GLN A 56 -4.65 25.35 10.31
CA GLN A 56 -4.88 26.61 11.00
C GLN A 56 -4.33 26.53 12.43
N GLY A 57 -3.33 27.36 12.75
CA GLY A 57 -2.82 27.52 14.12
C GLY A 57 -2.42 26.21 14.79
N GLY A 58 -1.75 25.30 14.06
CA GLY A 58 -1.33 23.98 14.56
C GLY A 58 -2.39 22.88 14.49
N ARG A 59 -3.65 23.23 14.20
CA ARG A 59 -4.68 22.24 13.84
C ARG A 59 -4.53 21.89 12.36
N TRP A 60 -4.76 20.63 12.02
CA TRP A 60 -4.61 20.12 10.67
C TRP A 60 -5.63 19.02 10.40
N ALA A 61 -6.11 18.98 9.16
CA ALA A 61 -6.93 17.91 8.64
C ALA A 61 -6.56 17.63 7.18
N ARG A 62 -6.67 16.36 6.79
CA ARG A 62 -6.48 15.89 5.43
C ARG A 62 -7.70 15.16 4.92
N PHE A 63 -8.10 15.47 3.70
CA PHE A 63 -9.12 14.73 2.97
C PHE A 63 -8.52 14.04 1.76
N VAL A 64 -9.00 12.84 1.45
CA VAL A 64 -8.45 12.00 0.39
C VAL A 64 -9.55 11.56 -0.57
N TRP A 65 -9.35 11.80 -1.86
CA TRP A 65 -10.21 11.34 -2.94
C TRP A 65 -9.48 10.30 -3.79
N ARG A 66 -10.23 9.31 -4.28
CA ARG A 66 -9.76 8.30 -5.23
C ARG A 66 -10.79 8.16 -6.34
N ARG A 67 -10.42 8.52 -7.57
CA ARG A 67 -11.27 8.42 -8.77
C ARG A 67 -12.66 9.04 -8.60
N GLY A 68 -12.74 10.21 -7.97
CA GLY A 68 -14.00 10.91 -7.73
C GLY A 68 -14.79 10.42 -6.51
N GLU A 69 -14.27 9.46 -5.76
CA GLU A 69 -14.84 9.03 -4.48
C GLU A 69 -14.08 9.71 -3.34
N LEU A 70 -14.80 10.41 -2.44
CA LEU A 70 -14.23 10.88 -1.18
C LEU A 70 -14.09 9.68 -0.24
N LEU A 71 -12.85 9.28 0.05
CA LEU A 71 -12.58 8.20 1.00
C LEU A 71 -12.84 8.66 2.45
N GLY A 72 -12.57 9.93 2.73
CA GLY A 72 -12.86 10.56 4.02
C GLY A 72 -11.85 11.63 4.41
N GLY A 73 -12.00 12.15 5.63
CA GLY A 73 -11.08 13.11 6.25
C GLY A 73 -10.46 12.55 7.52
N PHE A 74 -9.25 12.98 7.86
CA PHE A 74 -8.61 12.64 9.13
C PHE A 74 -7.71 13.77 9.67
N THR A 75 -7.51 13.80 10.99
CA THR A 75 -6.61 14.73 11.68
C THR A 75 -5.28 14.06 12.04
N TRP A 76 -4.46 14.75 12.84
CA TRP A 76 -3.30 14.17 13.51
C TRP A 76 -3.61 12.80 14.13
N GLY A 77 -2.69 11.83 13.96
CA GLY A 77 -2.86 10.47 14.45
C GLY A 77 -3.90 9.62 13.70
N GLY A 78 -4.46 10.12 12.60
CA GLY A 78 -5.37 9.35 11.74
C GLY A 78 -6.81 9.26 12.24
N GLN A 79 -7.22 10.10 13.19
CA GLN A 79 -8.60 10.17 13.66
C GLN A 79 -9.51 10.72 12.56
N GLU A 80 -10.60 10.01 12.24
CA GLU A 80 -11.50 10.43 11.18
C GLU A 80 -12.28 11.70 11.55
N VAL A 81 -12.49 12.56 10.56
CA VAL A 81 -13.22 13.82 10.70
C VAL A 81 -14.10 14.09 9.48
N ALA A 82 -15.30 14.58 9.74
CA ALA A 82 -16.24 14.96 8.68
C ALA A 82 -15.89 16.33 8.07
N TRP A 83 -16.22 16.52 6.79
CA TRP A 83 -16.02 17.79 6.06
C TRP A 83 -16.64 18.98 6.80
N ALA A 84 -17.89 18.86 7.22
CA ALA A 84 -18.61 19.91 7.93
C ALA A 84 -17.91 20.27 9.27
N THR A 85 -17.41 19.28 10.01
CA THR A 85 -16.67 19.51 11.25
C THR A 85 -15.36 20.26 10.98
N THR A 86 -14.64 19.91 9.92
CA THR A 86 -13.38 20.58 9.58
C THR A 86 -13.59 22.02 9.15
N THR A 87 -14.55 22.30 8.27
CA THR A 87 -14.80 23.66 7.76
C THR A 87 -15.24 24.62 8.87
N LEU A 88 -16.00 24.13 9.86
CA LEU A 88 -16.33 24.89 11.08
C LEU A 88 -15.14 25.01 12.04
N GLY A 89 -14.32 23.96 12.16
CA GLY A 89 -13.18 23.90 13.09
C GLY A 89 -11.93 24.64 12.62
N LEU A 90 -11.81 24.88 11.31
CA LEU A 90 -10.71 25.58 10.63
C LEU A 90 -11.25 26.71 9.72
N PRO A 91 -11.95 27.72 10.25
CA PRO A 91 -12.61 28.75 9.43
C PRO A 91 -11.64 29.65 8.63
N ARG A 92 -10.39 29.76 9.08
CA ARG A 92 -9.31 30.61 8.53
C ARG A 92 -8.11 29.75 8.17
N ALA A 93 -8.35 28.68 7.42
CA ALA A 93 -7.34 27.70 7.05
C ALA A 93 -6.46 28.18 5.90
N ARG A 94 -5.25 27.63 5.84
CA ARG A 94 -4.47 27.50 4.60
C ARG A 94 -4.74 26.13 4.02
N VAL A 95 -5.17 26.08 2.78
CA VAL A 95 -5.59 24.86 2.10
C VAL A 95 -4.68 24.57 0.91
N THR A 96 -4.22 23.34 0.81
CA THR A 96 -3.42 22.85 -0.32
C THR A 96 -4.12 21.63 -0.90
N LEU A 97 -4.42 21.65 -2.19
CA LEU A 97 -4.97 20.51 -2.91
C LEU A 97 -3.92 20.02 -3.90
N THR A 98 -3.56 18.74 -3.80
CA THR A 98 -2.67 18.07 -4.75
C THR A 98 -3.41 16.96 -5.46
N ALA A 99 -3.34 16.95 -6.78
CA ALA A 99 -3.76 15.78 -7.56
C ALA A 99 -2.73 14.67 -7.36
N GLN A 100 -3.20 13.41 -7.32
CA GLN A 100 -2.39 12.24 -7.04
C GLN A 100 -2.75 11.09 -7.99
N ASP A 101 -1.80 10.18 -8.21
CA ASP A 101 -2.14 8.86 -8.75
C ASP A 101 -3.14 8.18 -7.78
N PRO A 102 -4.21 7.52 -8.29
CA PRO A 102 -5.20 6.84 -7.45
C PRO A 102 -4.59 5.88 -6.42
N ARG A 103 -3.46 5.26 -6.74
CA ARG A 103 -2.74 4.33 -5.85
C ARG A 103 -2.06 5.07 -4.70
N VAL A 104 -1.53 6.27 -4.96
CA VAL A 104 -0.96 7.13 -3.91
C VAL A 104 -2.07 7.57 -2.96
N ALA A 105 -3.21 8.03 -3.49
CA ALA A 105 -4.37 8.38 -2.65
C ALA A 105 -4.82 7.20 -1.77
N GLN A 106 -4.88 6.00 -2.34
CA GLN A 106 -5.21 4.79 -1.58
C GLN A 106 -4.20 4.49 -0.47
N LEU A 107 -2.89 4.60 -0.74
CA LEU A 107 -1.84 4.40 0.25
C LEU A 107 -1.94 5.43 1.38
N VAL A 108 -2.12 6.71 1.07
CA VAL A 108 -2.30 7.77 2.09
C VAL A 108 -3.49 7.44 2.99
N TRP A 109 -4.63 7.09 2.40
CA TRP A 109 -5.83 6.76 3.18
C TRP A 109 -5.62 5.52 4.06
N SER A 110 -5.04 4.45 3.50
CA SER A 110 -4.87 3.18 4.20
C SER A 110 -3.79 3.25 5.29
N SER A 111 -2.85 4.18 5.17
CA SER A 111 -1.74 4.39 6.11
C SER A 111 -2.01 5.46 7.17
N ARG A 112 -3.16 6.14 7.15
CA ARG A 112 -3.44 7.35 7.95
C ARG A 112 -3.24 7.25 9.46
N ALA A 113 -3.50 6.08 10.04
CA ALA A 113 -3.43 5.82 11.48
C ALA A 113 -2.36 4.76 11.82
N ARG A 114 -1.52 4.40 10.86
CA ARG A 114 -0.58 3.28 10.99
C ARG A 114 0.67 3.70 11.76
N PRO A 115 1.26 2.79 12.55
CA PRO A 115 2.57 3.03 13.14
C PRO A 115 3.63 3.20 12.05
N THR A 116 4.68 3.95 12.37
CA THR A 116 5.81 4.17 11.46
C THR A 116 7.09 3.56 12.03
N PRO A 117 7.29 2.23 11.93
CA PRO A 117 8.50 1.61 12.44
C PRO A 117 9.76 2.13 11.73
N PRO A 118 10.89 2.26 12.44
CA PRO A 118 12.16 2.61 11.83
C PRO A 118 12.67 1.49 10.92
N LEU A 119 13.32 1.87 9.83
CA LEU A 119 14.08 0.95 9.00
C LEU A 119 15.46 0.68 9.60
N ASN A 120 15.93 -0.55 9.43
CA ASN A 120 17.27 -0.93 9.83
C ASN A 120 18.31 -0.30 8.89
N GLY A 121 19.18 0.53 9.45
CA GLY A 121 20.23 1.24 8.72
C GLY A 121 19.78 2.58 8.11
N ALA A 122 20.74 3.34 7.61
CA ALA A 122 20.50 4.60 6.92
C ALA A 122 20.28 4.39 5.42
N TRP A 123 19.52 5.29 4.79
CA TRP A 123 19.33 5.25 3.33
C TRP A 123 20.67 5.38 2.59
N PRO A 124 20.93 4.64 1.49
CA PRO A 124 20.07 3.71 0.76
C PRO A 124 20.21 2.23 1.17
N ALA A 125 20.89 1.91 2.28
CA ALA A 125 21.13 0.52 2.68
C ALA A 125 19.87 -0.38 2.72
N PRO A 126 18.69 0.06 3.25
CA PRO A 126 17.49 -0.79 3.28
C PRO A 126 16.80 -0.92 1.91
N GLN A 127 17.18 -0.16 0.88
CA GLN A 127 16.45 -0.11 -0.40
C GLN A 127 16.37 -1.48 -1.08
N ALA A 128 17.47 -2.22 -1.14
CA ALA A 128 17.50 -3.54 -1.80
C ALA A 128 16.57 -4.54 -1.08
N ALA A 129 16.50 -4.47 0.24
CA ALA A 129 15.60 -5.30 1.04
C ALA A 129 14.13 -4.96 0.77
N LEU A 130 13.78 -3.67 0.67
CA LEU A 130 12.42 -3.23 0.31
C LEU A 130 12.00 -3.70 -1.08
N ILE A 131 12.90 -3.61 -2.06
CA ILE A 131 12.65 -4.10 -3.43
C ILE A 131 12.42 -5.61 -3.41
N ARG A 132 13.32 -6.38 -2.78
CA ARG A 132 13.23 -7.84 -2.71
C ARG A 132 11.98 -8.30 -1.97
N ALA A 133 11.65 -7.65 -0.87
CA ALA A 133 10.45 -7.93 -0.11
C ALA A 133 9.17 -7.51 -0.85
N MET A 134 9.25 -6.83 -2.00
CA MET A 134 8.11 -6.24 -2.69
C MET A 134 7.29 -5.31 -1.78
N PHE A 135 7.98 -4.42 -1.08
CA PHE A 135 7.36 -3.50 -0.14
C PHE A 135 6.26 -2.65 -0.83
N THR A 136 5.10 -2.56 -0.16
CA THR A 136 4.00 -1.67 -0.52
C THR A 136 3.70 -0.78 0.69
N GLY A 137 3.78 0.53 0.50
CA GLY A 137 3.65 1.48 1.59
C GLY A 137 4.40 2.77 1.32
N ILE A 138 4.72 3.49 2.39
CA ILE A 138 5.35 4.81 2.35
C ILE A 138 6.68 4.72 3.08
N VAL A 139 7.75 5.20 2.46
CA VAL A 139 9.07 5.37 3.10
C VAL A 139 9.29 6.86 3.33
N VAL A 140 9.52 7.26 4.58
CA VAL A 140 9.74 8.65 4.98
C VAL A 140 11.13 8.80 5.59
N GLY A 141 11.91 9.76 5.11
CA GLY A 141 13.26 10.02 5.62
C GLY A 141 13.88 11.28 5.05
N GLY A 142 14.63 12.03 5.88
CA GLY A 142 15.34 13.23 5.45
C GLY A 142 14.44 14.33 4.86
N GLY A 143 13.21 14.48 5.38
CA GLY A 143 12.22 15.44 4.88
C GLY A 143 11.55 15.05 3.56
N ARG A 144 11.77 13.83 3.06
CA ARG A 144 11.17 13.31 1.84
C ARG A 144 10.28 12.10 2.14
N ALA A 145 9.31 11.88 1.27
CA ALA A 145 8.53 10.64 1.21
C ALA A 145 8.57 10.06 -0.19
N SER A 146 8.68 8.73 -0.24
CA SER A 146 8.48 7.94 -1.46
C SER A 146 7.37 6.93 -1.22
N TYR A 147 6.53 6.75 -2.24
CA TYR A 147 5.39 5.84 -2.24
C TYR A 147 5.77 4.61 -3.05
N TRP A 148 5.52 3.45 -2.48
CA TRP A 148 5.98 2.16 -3.01
C TRP A 148 4.82 1.21 -3.19
N GLU A 149 4.89 0.44 -4.27
CA GLU A 149 3.97 -0.63 -4.58
C GLU A 149 4.76 -1.80 -5.19
N GLY A 150 4.69 -2.97 -4.56
CA GLY A 150 5.37 -4.17 -5.06
C GLY A 150 6.88 -4.01 -5.19
N GLY A 151 7.51 -3.22 -4.31
CA GLY A 151 8.96 -2.95 -4.36
C GLY A 151 9.38 -1.94 -5.42
N GLN A 152 8.44 -1.24 -6.07
CA GLN A 152 8.71 -0.16 -7.01
C GLN A 152 8.23 1.18 -6.46
N VAL A 153 8.99 2.25 -6.73
CA VAL A 153 8.55 3.61 -6.40
C VAL A 153 7.50 4.05 -7.42
N ILE A 154 6.32 4.44 -6.94
CA ILE A 154 5.23 4.94 -7.78
C ILE A 154 5.07 6.46 -7.73
N ALA A 155 5.53 7.12 -6.66
CA ALA A 155 5.50 8.59 -6.53
C ALA A 155 6.44 9.12 -5.43
N GLY A 156 6.63 10.44 -5.42
CA GLY A 156 7.45 11.16 -4.45
C GLY A 156 8.95 11.02 -4.72
N ALA A 157 9.75 11.40 -3.72
CA ALA A 157 11.21 11.40 -3.82
C ALA A 157 11.83 10.44 -2.81
N LEU A 158 12.83 9.69 -3.26
CA LEU A 158 13.61 8.83 -2.37
C LEU A 158 14.27 9.65 -1.25
N PRO A 159 14.41 9.07 -0.03
CA PRO A 159 15.13 9.70 1.05
C PRO A 159 16.55 10.14 0.66
N VAL A 160 17.08 11.14 1.36
CA VAL A 160 18.45 11.60 1.14
C VAL A 160 19.44 10.54 1.67
N PRO A 161 20.56 10.26 0.97
CA PRO A 161 21.59 9.36 1.49
C PRO A 161 22.05 9.75 2.90
N GLY A 162 22.22 8.75 3.77
CA GLY A 162 22.56 8.92 5.18
C GLY A 162 21.37 9.21 6.10
N ALA A 163 20.16 9.45 5.55
CA ALA A 163 19.00 9.74 6.39
C ALA A 163 18.48 8.48 7.09
N PRO A 164 18.14 8.55 8.39
CA PRO A 164 17.29 7.55 9.02
C PRO A 164 15.90 7.58 8.37
N CYS A 165 15.31 6.40 8.19
CA CYS A 165 14.03 6.25 7.51
C CYS A 165 13.05 5.48 8.38
N VAL A 166 11.76 5.76 8.20
CA VAL A 166 10.64 4.98 8.72
C VAL A 166 9.79 4.47 7.57
N THR A 167 9.11 3.35 7.77
CA THR A 167 8.11 2.83 6.84
C THR A 167 6.72 2.95 7.41
N CYS A 168 5.73 3.00 6.53
CA CYS A 168 4.32 2.95 6.89
C CYS A 168 3.61 2.06 5.86
N SER A 169 3.31 0.82 6.23
CA SER A 169 2.64 -0.14 5.35
C SER A 169 1.19 -0.33 5.80
N PRO A 170 0.21 -0.28 4.88
CA PRO A 170 -1.19 -0.48 5.23
C PRO A 170 -1.50 -1.94 5.62
N TYR A 171 -0.58 -2.86 5.34
CA TYR A 171 -0.76 -4.31 5.45
C TYR A 171 0.04 -4.94 6.58
N ASP A 172 0.63 -4.15 7.49
CA ASP A 172 1.41 -4.67 8.62
C ASP A 172 0.56 -5.48 9.63
N ASP A 173 -0.77 -5.36 9.58
CA ASP A 173 -1.68 -6.19 10.38
C ASP A 173 -1.88 -7.60 9.82
N VAL A 174 -1.55 -7.84 8.55
CA VAL A 174 -1.71 -9.15 7.94
C VAL A 174 -0.60 -10.05 8.44
N SER A 175 -0.95 -11.03 9.27
CA SER A 175 0.02 -11.97 9.81
C SER A 175 0.57 -12.90 8.71
N ALA A 176 1.73 -13.47 8.95
CA ALA A 176 2.35 -14.45 8.06
C ALA A 176 1.40 -15.65 7.80
N GLU A 177 0.73 -16.11 8.85
CA GLU A 177 -0.21 -17.22 8.82
C GLU A 177 -1.47 -16.87 8.01
N GLN A 178 -2.00 -15.66 8.17
CA GLN A 178 -3.14 -15.18 7.38
C GLN A 178 -2.78 -15.12 5.89
N LEU A 179 -1.61 -14.59 5.57
CA LEU A 179 -1.15 -14.51 4.20
C LEU A 179 -0.89 -15.90 3.59
N ALA A 180 -0.30 -16.82 4.35
CA ALA A 180 -0.11 -18.20 3.94
C ALA A 180 -1.46 -18.90 3.66
N ALA A 181 -2.42 -18.79 4.58
CA ALA A 181 -3.77 -19.35 4.42
C ALA A 181 -4.50 -18.74 3.21
N PHE A 182 -4.32 -17.45 2.96
CA PHE A 182 -4.84 -16.79 1.77
C PHE A 182 -4.24 -17.37 0.48
N TRP A 183 -2.92 -17.54 0.40
CA TRP A 183 -2.26 -18.16 -0.77
C TRP A 183 -2.75 -19.59 -1.02
N GLN A 184 -2.96 -20.37 0.04
CA GLN A 184 -3.53 -21.71 -0.07
C GLN A 184 -4.93 -21.69 -0.67
N ALA A 185 -5.81 -20.81 -0.15
CA ALA A 185 -7.17 -20.66 -0.67
C ALA A 185 -7.18 -20.17 -2.13
N LEU A 186 -6.30 -19.23 -2.47
CA LEU A 186 -6.14 -18.68 -3.81
C LEU A 186 -5.72 -19.76 -4.81
N LEU A 187 -4.61 -20.47 -4.57
CA LEU A 187 -4.13 -21.50 -5.49
C LEU A 187 -5.12 -22.67 -5.61
N ALA A 188 -5.83 -23.02 -4.54
CA ALA A 188 -6.91 -23.99 -4.62
C ALA A 188 -8.07 -23.52 -5.52
N ALA A 189 -8.47 -22.25 -5.42
CA ALA A 189 -9.50 -21.67 -6.27
C ALA A 189 -9.08 -21.59 -7.74
N VAL A 190 -7.85 -21.15 -8.00
CA VAL A 190 -7.28 -21.10 -9.35
C VAL A 190 -7.22 -22.52 -9.93
N ASN A 191 -6.73 -23.51 -9.18
CA ASN A 191 -6.61 -24.89 -9.64
C ASN A 191 -7.96 -25.54 -9.99
N ARG A 192 -9.04 -25.18 -9.28
CA ARG A 192 -10.39 -25.64 -9.62
C ARG A 192 -10.87 -25.13 -10.98
N ALA A 193 -10.43 -23.94 -11.39
CA ALA A 193 -10.77 -23.36 -12.69
C ALA A 193 -9.82 -23.83 -13.80
N VAL A 194 -8.52 -23.94 -13.49
CA VAL A 194 -7.46 -24.26 -14.45
C VAL A 194 -6.40 -25.12 -13.75
N PRO A 195 -6.16 -26.37 -14.19
CA PRO A 195 -5.16 -27.25 -13.56
C PRO A 195 -3.75 -26.65 -13.57
N LEU A 196 -3.14 -26.49 -12.38
CA LEU A 196 -1.86 -25.80 -12.21
C LEU A 196 -0.66 -26.75 -12.16
N ASP A 197 -0.82 -28.01 -11.75
CA ASP A 197 0.28 -28.86 -11.25
C ASP A 197 1.50 -29.01 -12.18
N SER A 198 1.28 -29.17 -13.49
CA SER A 198 2.39 -29.35 -14.46
C SER A 198 3.09 -28.03 -14.77
N ALA A 199 2.31 -27.00 -15.08
CA ALA A 199 2.81 -25.66 -15.36
C ALA A 199 3.52 -25.08 -14.13
N TRP A 200 2.93 -25.19 -12.94
CA TRP A 200 3.53 -24.72 -11.69
C TRP A 200 4.90 -25.33 -11.43
N ARG A 201 5.05 -26.65 -11.56
CA ARG A 201 6.34 -27.34 -11.35
C ARG A 201 7.42 -26.82 -12.30
N GLU A 202 7.12 -26.71 -13.59
CA GLU A 202 8.07 -26.18 -14.57
C GLU A 202 8.47 -24.73 -14.25
N ILE A 203 7.50 -23.91 -13.83
CA ILE A 203 7.74 -22.52 -13.45
C ILE A 203 8.62 -22.44 -12.19
N CYS A 204 8.33 -23.22 -11.15
CA CYS A 204 9.15 -23.27 -9.93
C CYS A 204 10.59 -23.68 -10.23
N THR A 205 10.81 -24.72 -11.05
CA THR A 205 12.16 -25.15 -11.45
C THR A 205 12.93 -24.04 -12.18
N ARG A 206 12.24 -23.21 -12.97
CA ARG A 206 12.88 -22.07 -13.64
C ARG A 206 13.17 -20.91 -12.69
N LEU A 207 12.27 -20.68 -11.73
CA LEU A 207 12.36 -19.56 -10.80
C LEU A 207 13.25 -19.84 -9.57
N CYS A 208 13.61 -21.09 -9.30
CA CYS A 208 14.37 -21.45 -8.09
C CYS A 208 15.77 -20.81 -8.02
N GLY A 209 16.37 -20.47 -9.17
CA GLY A 209 17.63 -19.71 -9.21
C GLY A 209 17.50 -18.27 -8.69
N THR A 210 16.28 -17.72 -8.63
CA THR A 210 15.98 -16.40 -8.04
C THR A 210 15.32 -16.54 -6.66
N TYR A 211 14.44 -17.52 -6.51
CA TYR A 211 13.68 -17.78 -5.28
C TYR A 211 13.98 -19.18 -4.76
N VAL A 212 14.95 -19.29 -3.85
CA VAL A 212 15.44 -20.59 -3.34
C VAL A 212 14.31 -21.43 -2.76
N CYS A 213 13.31 -20.82 -2.12
CA CYS A 213 12.16 -21.52 -1.57
C CYS A 213 11.27 -22.24 -2.60
N LEU A 214 11.41 -21.93 -3.89
CA LEU A 214 10.75 -22.66 -4.98
C LEU A 214 11.56 -23.86 -5.48
N ASP A 215 12.69 -24.17 -4.85
CA ASP A 215 13.49 -25.34 -5.21
C ASP A 215 12.65 -26.62 -5.02
N PRO A 216 12.43 -27.41 -6.09
CA PRO A 216 11.66 -28.65 -6.00
C PRO A 216 12.25 -29.69 -5.05
N PHE A 217 13.54 -29.59 -4.71
CA PHE A 217 14.21 -30.50 -3.79
C PHE A 217 14.13 -30.06 -2.33
N ALA A 218 14.06 -28.75 -2.07
CA ALA A 218 13.94 -28.19 -0.71
C ALA A 218 12.55 -28.46 -0.09
N GLN A 219 11.51 -28.59 -0.93
CA GLN A 219 10.12 -28.84 -0.51
C GLN A 219 9.53 -27.77 0.43
N GLU A 220 10.10 -26.57 0.45
CA GLU A 220 9.59 -25.46 1.26
C GLU A 220 8.27 -24.89 0.71
N VAL A 221 8.09 -24.94 -0.61
CA VAL A 221 6.86 -24.54 -1.30
C VAL A 221 6.40 -25.66 -2.23
N VAL A 222 5.30 -26.32 -1.90
CA VAL A 222 4.79 -27.49 -2.64
C VAL A 222 3.34 -27.26 -3.04
N LEU A 223 3.03 -27.38 -4.33
CA LEU A 223 1.65 -27.41 -4.84
C LEU A 223 1.35 -28.81 -5.39
N ARG A 224 0.36 -29.50 -4.83
CA ARG A 224 -0.12 -30.80 -5.31
C ARG A 224 -1.64 -30.87 -5.30
N GLY A 225 -2.25 -31.17 -6.44
CA GLY A 225 -3.70 -31.28 -6.56
C GLY A 225 -4.43 -29.98 -6.17
N GLY A 226 -3.80 -28.83 -6.41
CA GLY A 226 -4.30 -27.52 -5.99
C GLY A 226 -4.14 -27.21 -4.49
N GLN A 227 -3.52 -28.08 -3.70
CA GLN A 227 -3.19 -27.80 -2.31
C GLN A 227 -1.77 -27.28 -2.21
N LEU A 228 -1.64 -26.04 -1.72
CA LEU A 228 -0.36 -25.42 -1.40
C LEU A 228 0.05 -25.80 0.03
N THR A 229 1.27 -26.28 0.19
CA THR A 229 1.94 -26.45 1.47
C THR A 229 3.13 -25.52 1.51
N LEU A 230 3.28 -24.80 2.61
CA LEU A 230 4.41 -23.93 2.91
C LEU A 230 5.10 -24.46 4.16
N ASP A 231 6.42 -24.48 4.17
CA ASP A 231 7.19 -24.73 5.39
C ASP A 231 6.84 -23.64 6.42
N PRO A 232 6.46 -24.01 7.66
CA PRO A 232 6.13 -23.03 8.70
C PRO A 232 7.32 -22.15 9.13
N ALA A 233 8.56 -22.54 8.84
CA ALA A 233 9.75 -21.74 9.10
C ALA A 233 10.04 -20.69 8.01
N LEU A 234 9.33 -20.74 6.89
CA LEU A 234 9.58 -19.87 5.74
C LEU A 234 9.12 -18.43 6.00
N ASP A 235 10.01 -17.46 5.79
CA ASP A 235 9.69 -16.05 6.02
C ASP A 235 8.72 -15.53 4.93
N VAL A 236 7.79 -14.65 5.34
CA VAL A 236 6.91 -13.91 4.42
C VAL A 236 7.67 -13.18 3.34
N GLN A 237 8.84 -12.62 3.67
CA GLN A 237 9.69 -11.92 2.71
C GLN A 237 10.25 -12.85 1.64
N GLU A 238 10.29 -14.16 1.89
CA GLU A 238 10.76 -15.17 0.94
C GLU A 238 9.61 -15.74 0.12
N PHE A 239 8.55 -16.24 0.77
CA PHE A 239 7.48 -16.92 0.04
C PHE A 239 6.57 -15.96 -0.73
N ARG A 240 6.31 -14.76 -0.23
CA ARG A 240 5.39 -13.83 -0.91
C ARG A 240 5.84 -13.49 -2.33
N PRO A 241 7.04 -12.93 -2.56
CA PRO A 241 7.46 -12.57 -3.91
C PRO A 241 7.61 -13.82 -4.80
N ALA A 242 8.02 -14.95 -4.22
CA ALA A 242 8.15 -16.22 -4.92
C ALA A 242 6.80 -16.75 -5.43
N LEU A 243 5.77 -16.81 -4.57
CA LEU A 243 4.44 -17.27 -4.93
C LEU A 243 3.76 -16.35 -5.95
N LEU A 244 3.93 -15.04 -5.81
CA LEU A 244 3.40 -14.08 -6.77
C LEU A 244 4.04 -14.25 -8.15
N ALA A 245 5.38 -14.37 -8.21
CA ALA A 245 6.10 -14.62 -9.45
C ALA A 245 5.68 -15.96 -10.09
N ALA A 246 5.59 -17.02 -9.28
CA ALA A 246 5.17 -18.34 -9.73
C ALA A 246 3.74 -18.33 -10.26
N LEU A 247 2.79 -17.73 -9.55
CA LEU A 247 1.39 -17.63 -10.00
C LEU A 247 1.31 -16.85 -11.32
N ARG A 248 1.90 -15.66 -11.38
CA ARG A 248 1.89 -14.81 -12.59
C ARG A 248 2.44 -15.56 -13.80
N ALA A 249 3.61 -16.19 -13.65
CA ALA A 249 4.25 -16.91 -14.75
C ALA A 249 3.48 -18.19 -15.15
N THR A 250 2.84 -18.85 -14.18
CA THR A 250 1.97 -20.02 -14.44
C THR A 250 0.72 -19.61 -15.22
N LEU A 251 0.03 -18.55 -14.80
CA LEU A 251 -1.15 -18.04 -15.49
C LEU A 251 -0.82 -17.52 -16.90
N ALA A 252 0.29 -16.81 -17.05
CA ALA A 252 0.78 -16.36 -18.35
C ALA A 252 1.07 -17.54 -19.28
N ARG A 253 1.68 -18.62 -18.78
CA ARG A 253 1.92 -19.85 -19.55
C ARG A 253 0.62 -20.54 -19.97
N LEU A 254 -0.40 -20.52 -19.11
CA LEU A 254 -1.70 -21.12 -19.37
C LEU A 254 -2.62 -20.21 -20.22
N GLY A 255 -2.20 -18.97 -20.52
CA GLY A 255 -3.00 -18.02 -21.29
C GLY A 255 -4.22 -17.48 -20.52
N VAL A 256 -4.19 -17.50 -19.19
CA VAL A 256 -5.31 -17.15 -18.32
C VAL A 256 -5.00 -15.85 -17.59
N ARG A 257 -5.98 -14.94 -17.50
CA ARG A 257 -5.85 -13.72 -16.70
C ARG A 257 -6.43 -13.96 -15.31
N VAL A 258 -5.82 -13.35 -14.29
CA VAL A 258 -6.37 -13.38 -12.92
C VAL A 258 -7.78 -12.78 -12.88
N SER A 259 -8.04 -11.76 -13.69
CA SER A 259 -9.35 -11.08 -13.82
C SER A 259 -10.49 -12.03 -14.18
N ASP A 260 -10.19 -13.09 -14.94
CA ASP A 260 -11.18 -13.98 -15.55
C ASP A 260 -11.51 -15.17 -14.64
N LEU A 261 -10.77 -15.33 -13.54
CA LEU A 261 -10.97 -16.42 -12.59
C LEU A 261 -12.10 -16.12 -11.57
N PRO A 262 -12.88 -17.13 -11.16
CA PRO A 262 -13.96 -16.98 -10.20
C PRO A 262 -13.42 -16.90 -8.76
N LEU A 263 -12.74 -15.80 -8.43
CA LEU A 263 -12.06 -15.61 -7.15
C LEU A 263 -12.96 -14.98 -6.07
N GLY A 264 -14.13 -14.45 -6.45
CA GLY A 264 -15.19 -13.99 -5.55
C GLY A 264 -14.68 -13.16 -4.37
N GLU A 265 -15.01 -13.62 -3.16
CA GLU A 265 -14.66 -12.95 -1.90
C GLU A 265 -13.15 -12.83 -1.66
N LEU A 266 -12.31 -13.68 -2.28
CA LEU A 266 -10.85 -13.59 -2.09
C LEU A 266 -10.29 -12.25 -2.55
N ARG A 267 -10.88 -11.61 -3.57
CA ARG A 267 -10.44 -10.29 -4.04
C ARG A 267 -10.75 -9.16 -3.06
N ALA A 268 -11.76 -9.33 -2.21
CA ALA A 268 -12.16 -8.32 -1.23
C ALA A 268 -11.37 -8.39 0.08
N ARG A 269 -10.56 -9.44 0.25
CA ARG A 269 -9.76 -9.67 1.45
C ARG A 269 -8.52 -8.76 1.49
N PRO A 270 -8.10 -8.23 2.65
CA PRO A 270 -6.90 -7.39 2.76
C PRO A 270 -5.63 -8.12 2.32
N GLU A 271 -5.59 -9.45 2.45
CA GLU A 271 -4.49 -10.30 2.00
C GLU A 271 -4.28 -10.24 0.49
N TRP A 272 -5.30 -9.90 -0.31
CA TRP A 272 -5.17 -9.72 -1.76
C TRP A 272 -4.13 -8.66 -2.10
N ALA A 273 -4.24 -7.51 -1.43
CA ALA A 273 -3.32 -6.41 -1.62
C ALA A 273 -1.97 -6.66 -0.92
N ALA A 274 -1.99 -7.29 0.26
CA ALA A 274 -0.77 -7.70 0.96
C ALA A 274 0.08 -8.72 0.16
N ALA A 275 -0.57 -9.56 -0.66
CA ALA A 275 0.03 -10.50 -1.59
C ALA A 275 0.55 -9.85 -2.89
N GLY A 276 0.21 -8.58 -3.14
CA GLY A 276 0.62 -7.85 -4.35
C GLY A 276 -0.19 -8.19 -5.60
N LEU A 277 -1.41 -8.70 -5.45
CA LEU A 277 -2.24 -9.19 -6.57
C LEU A 277 -3.04 -8.09 -7.28
N GLU A 278 -3.00 -6.84 -6.79
CA GLU A 278 -3.73 -5.71 -7.40
C GLU A 278 -3.28 -5.38 -8.84
N GLN A 279 -2.12 -5.91 -9.25
CA GLN A 279 -1.51 -5.67 -10.56
C GLN A 279 -1.64 -6.82 -11.57
N LEU A 280 -2.28 -7.94 -11.19
CA LEU A 280 -2.40 -9.15 -12.04
C LEU A 280 -3.70 -9.22 -12.87
#